data_AF-A0A5D2TY59-F1
#
_entry.id   AF-A0A5D2TY59-F1
#
_cell.length_a   1.000
_cell.length_b   1.000
_cell.length_c   1.000
_cell.angle_alpha   90.00
_cell.angle_beta   90.00
_cell.angle_gamma   90.00
#
_symmetry.space_group_name_H-M   'P 1'
#
loop_
_entity.id
_entity.type
_entity.pdbx_description
1 polymer ?
#
loop_
_entity_poly.entity_id
_entity_poly.type
_entity_poly.pdbx_seq_one_letter_code
_entity_poly.pdbx_strand_id
1 'polypeptide(L)'
;MSSDDPNQPGLVITVTESIRSFLLSASNDRRLSEELRELALTLSSAANAPYKQIRSIWMESVFDTRPGLISLFSGSNFVFTSPKPREKSEELKERLRKLKELAERKEYQELVKDITPRRISMNLSLLIRIKLALNSAGGILGLVFGMLLETFLFIIRTSEPNLKSPSSTSRLKKNQ
;
A
#
# COMPACT_ATOMS: atom_id res chain seq x y z
N MET A 1 25.12 10.04 -8.29
CA MET A 1 24.70 10.22 -9.70
C MET A 1 24.57 8.84 -10.32
N SER A 2 23.38 8.47 -10.82
CA SER A 2 23.15 7.16 -11.45
C SER A 2 23.67 7.22 -12.88
N SER A 3 24.59 6.33 -13.21
CA SER A 3 25.17 6.20 -14.54
C SER A 3 24.14 5.55 -15.46
N ASP A 4 23.48 6.37 -16.29
CA ASP A 4 22.58 5.92 -17.34
C ASP A 4 23.40 5.17 -18.41
N ASP A 5 23.55 3.86 -18.23
CA ASP A 5 24.09 2.97 -19.26
C ASP A 5 23.17 3.05 -20.50
N PRO A 6 23.66 3.46 -21.68
CA PRO A 6 22.86 3.57 -22.90
C PRO A 6 22.25 2.24 -23.34
N ASN A 7 22.75 1.11 -22.84
CA ASN A 7 22.32 -0.23 -23.19
C ASN A 7 21.32 -0.88 -22.21
N GLN A 8 20.96 -0.23 -21.11
CA GLN A 8 19.89 -0.76 -20.24
C GLN A 8 18.53 -0.47 -20.88
N PRO A 9 17.72 -1.50 -21.19
CA PRO A 9 16.37 -1.29 -21.69
C PRO A 9 15.54 -0.66 -20.57
N GLY A 10 15.35 0.65 -20.65
CA GLY A 10 14.48 1.40 -19.76
C GLY A 10 13.01 1.07 -20.03
N LEU A 11 12.13 2.06 -19.98
CA LEU A 11 10.72 1.87 -20.32
C LEU A 11 10.57 1.33 -21.75
N VAL A 12 9.98 0.15 -21.90
CA VAL A 12 9.68 -0.47 -23.21
C VAL A 12 8.20 -0.27 -23.53
N ILE A 13 7.93 0.07 -24.78
CA ILE A 13 6.58 0.32 -25.31
C ILE A 13 6.32 -0.55 -26.53
N THR A 14 5.06 -0.97 -26.69
CA THR A 14 4.61 -1.67 -27.89
C THR A 14 4.57 -0.72 -29.08
N VAL A 15 5.13 -1.12 -30.21
CA VAL A 15 5.20 -0.29 -31.41
C VAL A 15 3.88 -0.37 -32.17
N THR A 16 3.04 0.64 -31.98
CA THR A 16 1.77 0.88 -32.70
C THR A 16 2.00 1.47 -34.08
N GLU A 17 0.98 1.47 -34.93
CA GLU A 17 1.09 1.98 -36.31
C GLU A 17 1.47 3.47 -36.39
N SER A 18 1.00 4.30 -35.45
CA SER A 18 1.41 5.70 -35.31
C SER A 18 2.92 5.84 -35.06
N ILE A 19 3.48 4.97 -34.24
CA ILE A 19 4.91 4.94 -33.94
C ILE A 19 5.69 4.40 -35.14
N ARG A 20 5.20 3.36 -35.82
CA ARG A 20 5.86 2.80 -37.02
C ARG A 20 5.96 3.81 -38.15
N SER A 21 4.84 4.45 -38.49
CA SER A 21 4.78 5.49 -39.52
C SER A 21 5.70 6.66 -39.20
N PHE A 22 5.76 7.10 -37.94
CA PHE A 22 6.71 8.12 -37.49
C PHE A 22 8.17 7.65 -37.67
N LEU A 23 8.51 6.44 -37.25
CA LEU A 23 9.87 5.89 -37.37
C LEU A 23 10.29 5.70 -38.83
N LEU A 24 9.39 5.25 -39.71
CA LEU A 24 9.62 5.16 -41.15
C LEU A 24 9.80 6.53 -41.81
N SER A 25 9.07 7.54 -41.34
CA SER A 25 9.30 8.91 -41.80
C SER A 25 10.67 9.42 -41.33
N ALA A 26 11.03 9.14 -40.08
CA ALA A 26 12.31 9.54 -39.50
C ALA A 26 13.51 8.85 -40.17
N SER A 27 13.40 7.58 -40.57
CA SER A 27 14.50 6.88 -41.26
C SER A 27 14.86 7.52 -42.60
N ASN A 28 13.89 8.16 -43.25
CA ASN A 28 14.08 8.89 -44.52
C ASN A 28 14.50 10.36 -44.35
N ASP A 29 14.49 10.89 -43.12
CA ASP A 29 14.81 12.29 -42.87
C ASP A 29 16.34 12.51 -42.85
N ARG A 30 16.85 13.20 -43.86
CA ARG A 30 18.29 13.50 -44.02
C ARG A 30 18.85 14.45 -42.97
N ARG A 31 18.00 15.10 -42.17
CA ARG A 31 18.42 16.01 -41.10
C ARG A 31 18.80 15.28 -39.82
N LEU A 32 18.35 14.04 -39.66
CA LEU A 32 18.72 13.19 -38.53
C LEU A 32 20.10 12.59 -38.74
N SER A 33 20.82 12.37 -37.62
CA SER A 33 22.08 11.62 -37.62
C SER A 33 21.90 10.24 -38.26
N GLU A 34 22.92 9.76 -38.97
CA GLU A 34 22.92 8.43 -39.62
C GLU A 34 22.58 7.33 -38.61
N GLU A 35 23.16 7.40 -37.41
CA GLU A 35 22.91 6.43 -36.33
C GLU A 35 21.43 6.39 -35.92
N LEU A 36 20.78 7.56 -35.84
CA LEU A 36 19.36 7.65 -35.47
C LEU A 36 18.44 7.16 -36.60
N ARG A 37 18.84 7.33 -37.86
CA ARG A 37 18.09 6.83 -39.02
C ARG A 37 18.10 5.31 -39.10
N GLU A 38 19.26 4.70 -38.89
CA GLU A 38 19.42 3.24 -38.82
C GLU A 38 18.67 2.66 -37.62
N LEU A 39 18.71 3.33 -36.46
CA LEU A 39 17.90 2.96 -35.30
C LEU A 39 16.41 3.06 -35.60
N ALA A 40 15.96 4.13 -36.25
CA ALA A 40 14.55 4.29 -36.62
C ALA A 40 14.07 3.17 -37.56
N LEU A 41 14.88 2.82 -38.55
CA LEU A 41 14.60 1.71 -39.47
C LEU A 41 14.50 0.38 -38.70
N THR A 42 15.47 0.10 -37.84
CA THR A 42 15.50 -1.11 -37.01
C THR A 42 14.27 -1.19 -36.10
N LEU A 43 13.95 -0.10 -35.39
CA LEU A 43 12.81 -0.02 -34.47
C LEU A 43 11.45 -0.10 -35.17
N SER A 44 11.35 0.36 -36.41
CA SER A 44 10.10 0.27 -37.20
C SER A 44 9.69 -1.18 -37.46
N SER A 45 10.66 -2.08 -37.56
CA SER A 45 10.44 -3.52 -37.76
C SER A 45 10.14 -4.28 -36.46
N ALA A 46 10.46 -3.70 -35.30
CA ALA A 46 10.33 -4.34 -34.01
C ALA A 46 8.90 -4.24 -33.45
N ALA A 47 8.45 -5.28 -32.73
CA ALA A 47 7.16 -5.26 -32.04
C ALA A 47 7.18 -4.40 -30.76
N ASN A 48 8.35 -4.32 -30.11
CA ASN A 48 8.57 -3.58 -28.88
C ASN A 48 9.83 -2.73 -29.03
N ALA A 49 9.78 -1.50 -28.53
CA ALA A 49 10.87 -0.55 -28.63
C ALA A 49 11.10 0.18 -27.30
N PRO A 50 12.37 0.47 -26.94
CA PRO A 50 12.67 1.28 -25.77
C PRO A 50 12.28 2.75 -26.01
N TYR A 51 11.51 3.31 -25.08
CA TYR A 51 11.02 4.70 -25.13
C TYR A 51 12.16 5.72 -25.24
N LYS A 52 13.33 5.45 -24.62
CA LYS A 52 14.49 6.35 -24.67
C LYS A 52 14.97 6.61 -26.11
N GLN A 53 14.99 5.57 -26.95
CA GLN A 53 15.42 5.66 -28.35
C GLN A 53 14.36 6.36 -29.22
N ILE A 54 13.08 6.07 -29.00
CA ILE A 54 11.99 6.78 -29.70
C ILE A 54 12.00 8.27 -29.31
N ARG A 55 12.24 8.57 -28.03
CA ARG A 55 12.35 9.94 -27.53
C ARG A 55 13.55 10.68 -28.12
N SER A 56 14.71 10.03 -28.30
CA SER A 56 15.88 10.69 -28.92
C SER A 56 15.59 11.05 -30.38
N ILE A 57 14.97 10.13 -31.13
CA ILE A 57 14.55 10.40 -32.51
C ILE A 57 13.51 11.53 -32.56
N TRP A 58 12.53 11.52 -31.63
CA TRP A 58 11.52 12.57 -31.55
C TRP A 58 12.10 13.94 -31.17
N MET A 59 13.06 13.99 -30.26
CA MET A 59 13.70 15.25 -29.86
C MET A 59 14.55 15.87 -30.97
N GLU A 60 15.17 15.03 -31.80
CA GLU A 60 15.99 15.47 -32.92
C GLU A 60 15.15 15.78 -34.18
N SER A 61 13.91 15.29 -34.25
CA SER A 61 12.99 15.59 -35.35
C SER A 61 12.60 17.08 -35.41
N VAL A 62 12.41 17.60 -36.62
CA VAL A 62 12.07 19.01 -36.87
C VAL A 62 10.74 19.37 -36.20
N PHE A 63 10.69 20.54 -35.55
CA PHE A 63 9.50 20.99 -34.80
C PHE A 63 8.21 21.03 -35.63
N ASP A 64 8.30 21.36 -36.93
CA ASP A 64 7.13 21.46 -37.83
C ASP A 64 6.56 20.11 -38.26
N THR A 65 7.38 19.05 -38.29
CA THR A 65 6.96 17.69 -38.69
C THR A 65 6.76 16.77 -37.49
N ARG A 66 6.94 17.29 -36.28
CA ARG A 66 6.91 16.56 -35.02
C ARG A 66 5.47 16.21 -34.64
N PRO A 67 5.10 14.92 -34.58
CA PRO A 67 3.78 14.54 -34.09
C PRO A 67 3.67 14.84 -32.58
N GLY A 68 2.48 15.22 -32.12
CA GLY A 68 2.21 15.39 -30.70
C GLY A 68 2.51 14.09 -29.92
N LEU A 69 3.21 14.17 -28.79
CA LEU A 69 3.57 12.97 -28.02
C LEU A 69 2.35 12.15 -27.60
N ILE A 70 1.28 12.82 -27.17
CA ILE A 70 0.05 12.17 -26.71
C ILE A 70 -0.62 11.41 -27.85
N SER A 71 -0.65 11.97 -29.07
CA SER A 71 -1.24 11.30 -30.23
C SER A 71 -0.34 10.18 -30.74
N LEU A 72 0.99 10.37 -30.72
CA LEU A 72 1.96 9.36 -31.13
C LEU A 72 1.86 8.09 -30.28
N PHE A 73 1.78 8.23 -28.95
CA PHE A 73 1.69 7.13 -28.00
C PHE A 73 0.25 6.71 -27.68
N SER A 74 -0.75 7.27 -28.35
CA SER A 74 -2.15 6.87 -28.17
C SER A 74 -2.32 5.38 -28.55
N GLY A 75 -2.87 4.58 -27.63
CA GLY A 75 -3.05 3.15 -27.81
C GLY A 75 -1.79 2.29 -27.65
N SER A 76 -0.65 2.89 -27.28
CA SER A 76 0.56 2.13 -26.94
C SER A 76 0.48 1.57 -25.51
N ASN A 77 0.96 0.33 -25.34
CA ASN A 77 1.03 -0.33 -24.04
C ASN A 77 2.49 -0.36 -23.55
N PHE A 78 2.65 -0.18 -22.24
CA PHE A 78 3.95 -0.35 -21.58
C PHE A 78 4.21 -1.83 -21.32
N VAL A 79 5.37 -2.32 -21.77
CA VAL A 79 5.82 -3.69 -21.50
C VAL A 79 6.63 -3.66 -20.21
N PHE A 80 5.95 -3.89 -19.09
CA PHE A 80 6.61 -4.08 -17.80
C PHE A 80 7.06 -5.53 -17.67
N THR A 81 8.35 -5.73 -17.39
CA THR A 81 8.83 -7.02 -16.91
C THR A 81 8.44 -7.14 -15.44
N SER A 82 7.67 -8.17 -15.09
CA SER A 82 7.41 -8.47 -13.69
C SER A 82 8.75 -8.70 -12.99
N PRO A 83 9.05 -7.97 -11.90
CA PRO A 83 10.25 -8.23 -11.12
C PRO A 83 10.33 -9.71 -10.73
N LYS A 84 11.55 -10.25 -10.60
CA LYS A 84 11.73 -11.64 -10.18
C LYS A 84 10.88 -11.88 -8.91
N PRO A 85 10.00 -12.90 -8.89
CA PRO A 85 9.18 -13.18 -7.72
C PRO A 85 10.07 -13.35 -6.50
N ARG A 86 9.81 -12.56 -5.45
CA ARG A 86 10.56 -12.66 -4.20
C ARG A 86 10.36 -14.05 -3.62
N GLU A 87 11.46 -14.70 -3.22
CA GLU A 87 11.41 -15.97 -2.51
C GLU A 87 10.62 -15.78 -1.21
N LYS A 88 9.52 -16.50 -1.06
CA LYS A 88 8.72 -16.47 0.18
C LYS A 88 9.44 -17.29 1.24
N SER A 89 9.55 -16.78 2.46
CA SER A 89 10.06 -17.53 3.60
C SER A 89 9.21 -18.78 3.87
N GLU A 90 9.82 -19.84 4.40
CA GLU A 90 9.11 -21.09 4.74
C GLU A 90 7.97 -20.85 5.72
N GLU A 91 8.17 -19.99 6.72
CA GLU A 91 7.12 -19.58 7.66
C GLU A 91 5.90 -18.98 6.95
N LEU A 92 6.11 -18.15 5.92
CA LEU A 92 5.01 -17.54 5.17
C LEU A 92 4.27 -18.59 4.35
N LYS A 93 4.98 -19.56 3.76
CA LYS A 93 4.37 -20.68 3.02
C LYS A 93 3.51 -21.54 3.94
N GLU A 94 4.01 -21.86 5.14
CA GLU A 94 3.25 -22.62 6.13
C GLU A 94 1.99 -21.88 6.59
N ARG A 95 2.11 -20.57 6.87
CA ARG A 95 0.95 -19.73 7.22
C ARG A 95 -0.08 -19.69 6.10
N LEU A 96 0.36 -19.52 4.85
CA LEU A 96 -0.54 -19.54 3.69
C LEU A 96 -1.22 -20.90 3.52
N ARG A 97 -0.48 -22.01 3.71
CA ARG A 97 -1.05 -23.36 3.70
C ARG A 97 -2.12 -23.53 4.78
N LYS A 98 -1.83 -23.08 6.00
CA LYS A 98 -2.78 -23.13 7.12
C LYS A 98 -4.03 -22.30 6.86
N LEU A 99 -3.88 -21.10 6.30
CA LEU A 99 -5.02 -20.26 5.90
C LEU A 99 -5.86 -20.93 4.81
N LYS A 100 -5.23 -21.57 3.83
CA LYS A 100 -5.91 -22.31 2.77
C LYS A 100 -6.70 -23.49 3.34
N GLU A 101 -6.09 -24.30 4.19
CA GLU A 101 -6.75 -25.44 4.85
C GLU A 101 -7.93 -25.00 5.71
N LEU A 102 -7.80 -23.86 6.41
CA LEU A 102 -8.92 -23.27 7.16
C LEU A 102 -10.07 -22.83 6.25
N ALA A 103 -9.77 -22.27 5.08
CA ALA A 103 -10.78 -21.90 4.09
C ALA A 103 -11.50 -23.14 3.54
N GLU A 104 -10.75 -24.17 3.12
CA GLU A 104 -11.30 -25.44 2.61
C GLU A 104 -12.17 -26.15 3.66
N ARG A 105 -11.73 -26.17 4.93
CA ARG A 105 -12.54 -26.71 6.03
C ARG A 105 -13.82 -25.94 6.26
N LYS A 106 -13.79 -24.61 6.13
CA LYS A 106 -14.97 -23.77 6.27
C LYS A 106 -15.96 -24.04 5.14
N GLU A 107 -15.48 -24.15 3.91
CA GLU A 107 -16.30 -24.54 2.75
C GLU A 107 -16.92 -25.92 2.95
N TYR A 108 -16.15 -26.90 3.42
CA TYR A 108 -16.68 -28.23 3.75
C TYR A 108 -17.75 -28.17 4.85
N GLN A 109 -17.55 -27.35 5.89
CA GLN A 109 -18.55 -27.15 6.95
C GLN A 109 -19.85 -26.53 6.41
N GLU A 110 -19.76 -25.63 5.43
CA GLU A 110 -20.93 -25.07 4.77
C GLU A 110 -21.71 -26.13 3.99
N LEU A 111 -21.02 -27.04 3.30
CA LEU A 111 -21.65 -28.17 2.58
C LEU A 111 -22.33 -29.18 3.53
N VAL A 112 -21.74 -29.44 4.69
CA VAL A 112 -22.26 -30.43 5.66
C VAL A 112 -23.29 -29.82 6.63
N LYS A 113 -23.49 -28.51 6.57
CA LYS A 113 -24.38 -27.76 7.47
C LYS A 113 -25.81 -28.30 7.51
N ASP A 114 -26.33 -28.75 6.37
CA ASP A 114 -27.72 -29.25 6.27
C ASP A 114 -27.89 -30.69 6.78
N ILE A 115 -26.79 -31.41 7.00
CA ILE A 115 -26.77 -32.80 7.47
C ILE A 115 -26.58 -32.87 8.99
N THR A 116 -25.96 -31.84 9.59
CA THR A 116 -25.65 -31.84 11.04
C THR A 116 -26.81 -31.36 11.91
N PRO A 117 -27.05 -31.97 13.09
CA PRO A 117 -28.12 -31.56 13.97
C PRO A 117 -27.86 -30.14 14.54
N ARG A 118 -28.81 -29.22 14.28
CA ARG A 118 -28.78 -27.78 14.61
C ARG A 118 -28.48 -27.43 16.08
N ARG A 119 -28.69 -28.36 17.02
CA ARG A 119 -28.57 -28.12 18.47
C ARG A 119 -27.11 -27.89 18.93
N ILE A 120 -26.13 -28.45 18.21
CA ILE A 120 -24.70 -28.38 18.60
C ILE A 120 -24.06 -27.06 18.13
N SER A 121 -24.47 -26.53 16.97
CA SER A 121 -23.88 -25.32 16.38
C SER A 121 -24.22 -24.03 17.13
N MET A 122 -25.41 -23.93 17.73
CA MET A 122 -25.80 -22.77 18.54
C MET A 122 -24.91 -22.62 19.79
N ASN A 123 -24.62 -23.72 20.49
CA ASN A 123 -23.79 -23.72 21.70
C ASN A 123 -22.33 -23.34 21.41
N LEU A 124 -21.76 -23.82 20.31
CA LEU A 124 -20.39 -23.51 19.93
C LEU A 124 -20.24 -22.04 19.50
N SER A 125 -21.22 -21.50 18.75
CA SER A 125 -21.21 -20.09 18.37
C SER A 125 -21.33 -19.16 19.59
N LEU A 126 -22.15 -19.55 20.58
CA LEU A 126 -22.31 -18.84 21.84
C LEU A 126 -21.00 -18.84 22.63
N LEU A 127 -20.34 -20.00 22.72
CA LEU A 127 -19.06 -20.16 23.40
C LEU A 127 -17.96 -19.32 22.75
N ILE A 128 -17.87 -19.29 21.42
CA ILE A 128 -16.88 -18.47 20.69
C ILE A 128 -17.11 -16.97 20.95
N ARG A 129 -18.38 -16.52 20.92
CA ARG A 129 -18.72 -15.11 21.22
C ARG A 129 -18.36 -14.73 22.66
N ILE A 130 -18.65 -15.61 23.63
CA ILE A 130 -18.32 -15.37 25.05
C ILE A 130 -16.79 -15.34 25.25
N LYS A 131 -16.04 -16.28 24.66
CA LYS A 131 -14.56 -16.29 24.68
C LYS A 131 -13.96 -15.00 24.11
N LEU A 132 -14.50 -14.49 23.00
CA LEU A 132 -14.03 -13.27 22.35
C LEU A 132 -14.27 -12.03 23.24
N ALA A 133 -15.44 -11.93 23.85
CA ALA A 133 -15.80 -10.84 24.75
C ALA A 133 -14.88 -10.81 26.00
N LEU A 134 -14.61 -11.97 26.60
CA LEU A 134 -13.70 -12.09 27.77
C LEU A 134 -12.27 -11.64 27.45
N ASN A 135 -11.77 -11.91 26.23
CA ASN A 135 -10.42 -11.51 25.84
C ASN A 135 -10.32 -10.00 25.54
N SER A 136 -11.39 -9.36 25.06
CA SER A 136 -11.42 -7.93 24.77
C SER A 136 -11.72 -7.07 26.00
N ALA A 137 -12.43 -7.60 27.01
CA ALA A 137 -12.84 -6.86 28.18
C ALA A 137 -11.69 -6.52 29.15
N GLY A 138 -10.61 -7.32 29.17
CA GLY A 138 -9.47 -7.10 30.06
C GLY A 138 -8.70 -5.80 29.77
N GLY A 139 -8.63 -5.37 28.51
CA GLY A 139 -7.89 -4.17 28.11
C GLY A 139 -8.56 -2.87 28.55
N ILE A 140 -9.86 -2.72 28.28
CA ILE A 140 -10.64 -1.53 28.68
C ILE A 140 -10.74 -1.43 30.21
N LEU A 141 -11.00 -2.55 30.89
CA LEU A 141 -11.15 -2.55 32.36
C LEU A 141 -9.81 -2.22 33.05
N GLY A 142 -8.70 -2.74 32.53
CA GLY A 142 -7.37 -2.43 33.03
C GLY A 142 -6.98 -0.96 32.87
N LEU A 143 -7.34 -0.33 31.74
CA LEU A 143 -7.05 1.09 31.50
C LEU A 143 -7.86 1.98 32.46
N VAL A 144 -9.15 1.72 32.63
CA VAL A 144 -10.01 2.46 33.56
C VAL A 144 -9.56 2.29 35.01
N PHE A 145 -9.23 1.06 35.42
CA PHE A 145 -8.74 0.78 36.77
C PHE A 145 -7.37 1.40 37.04
N GLY A 146 -6.47 1.40 36.04
CA GLY A 146 -5.18 2.07 36.11
C GLY A 146 -5.32 3.58 36.28
N MET A 147 -6.18 4.24 35.49
CA MET A 147 -6.44 5.67 35.65
C MET A 147 -7.07 6.02 37.01
N LEU A 148 -7.97 5.18 37.52
CA LEU A 148 -8.54 5.38 38.86
C LEU A 148 -7.49 5.24 39.95
N LEU A 149 -6.63 4.23 39.89
CA LEU A 149 -5.56 4.02 40.86
C LEU A 149 -4.53 5.16 40.81
N GLU A 150 -4.14 5.61 39.61
CA GLU A 150 -3.23 6.74 39.45
C GLU A 150 -3.85 8.02 40.03
N THR A 151 -5.13 8.28 39.76
CA THR A 151 -5.86 9.42 40.33
C THR A 151 -5.90 9.33 41.86
N PHE A 152 -6.16 8.14 42.42
CA PHE A 152 -6.21 7.92 43.86
C PHE A 152 -4.83 8.12 44.51
N LEU A 153 -3.79 7.62 43.86
CA LEU A 153 -2.41 7.74 44.34
C LEU A 153 -1.90 9.19 44.23
N PHE A 154 -2.31 9.91 43.18
CA PHE A 154 -2.07 11.34 43.02
C PHE A 154 -2.71 12.12 44.17
N ILE A 155 -4.00 11.86 44.48
CA ILE A 155 -4.70 12.50 45.60
C ILE A 155 -3.96 12.24 46.91
N ILE A 156 -3.62 11.00 47.25
CA ILE A 156 -2.90 10.68 48.49
C ILE A 156 -1.55 11.40 48.53
N ARG A 157 -0.83 11.45 47.41
CA ARG A 157 0.51 12.05 47.34
C ARG A 157 0.50 13.58 47.39
N THR A 158 -0.53 14.23 46.87
CA THR A 158 -0.68 15.70 46.94
C THR A 158 -1.38 16.15 48.23
N SER A 159 -2.07 15.24 48.93
CA SER A 159 -2.69 15.53 50.22
C SER A 159 -1.65 15.47 51.32
N GLU A 160 -0.92 16.57 51.55
CA GLU A 160 -0.29 16.75 52.85
C GLU A 160 -1.39 16.71 53.94
N PRO A 161 -1.23 15.93 55.03
CA PRO A 161 -2.17 15.96 56.14
C PRO A 161 -2.04 17.30 56.89
N ASN A 162 -2.74 18.33 56.42
CA ASN A 162 -2.87 19.59 57.12
C ASN A 162 -3.79 19.41 58.35
N LEU A 163 -3.22 18.90 59.44
CA LEU A 163 -3.81 18.98 60.78
C LEU A 163 -3.64 20.42 61.30
N LYS A 164 -4.49 21.35 60.85
CA LYS A 164 -4.73 22.59 61.60
C LYS A 164 -6.16 23.09 61.40
N SER A 165 -7.01 22.75 62.37
CA SER A 165 -8.38 23.22 62.49
C SER A 165 -8.45 24.75 62.64
N PRO A 166 -9.43 25.45 62.04
CA PRO A 166 -9.74 26.83 62.39
C PRO A 166 -10.78 26.86 63.51
N SER A 167 -10.46 27.48 64.65
CA SER A 167 -11.45 27.90 65.64
C SER A 167 -11.30 29.39 66.00
N SER A 168 -12.29 30.15 65.56
CA SER A 168 -12.99 31.25 66.25
C SER A 168 -12.17 32.31 67.01
N THR A 169 -11.93 33.46 66.38
CA THR A 169 -11.81 34.76 67.07
C THR A 169 -13.02 35.63 66.75
N SER A 170 -14.06 35.50 67.57
CA SER A 170 -15.13 36.49 67.65
C SER A 170 -14.68 37.65 68.54
N ARG A 171 -14.76 38.90 68.09
CA ARG A 171 -15.42 40.01 68.81
C ARG A 171 -15.32 41.34 68.04
N LEU A 172 -16.51 41.81 67.65
CA LEU A 172 -16.81 43.12 67.11
C LEU A 172 -16.88 44.15 68.26
N LYS A 173 -15.94 45.11 68.24
CA LYS A 173 -15.94 46.53 68.63
C LYS A 173 -17.11 47.12 69.46
N LYS A 174 -16.79 47.83 70.57
CA LYS A 174 -17.20 49.21 71.04
C LYS A 174 -16.98 49.32 72.57
N ASN A 175 -16.60 50.42 73.22
CA ASN A 175 -16.98 51.83 73.07
C ASN A 175 -15.95 52.78 73.71
N GLN A 176 -15.96 54.03 73.21
CA GLN A 176 -15.58 55.30 73.86
C GLN A 176 -14.10 55.52 74.23
#